data_AF-Q54EF0-F1
#
_entry.id   AF-Q54EF0-F1
#
_cell.length_a   1.000
_cell.length_b   1.000
_cell.length_c   1.000
_cell.angle_alpha   90.00
_cell.angle_beta   90.00
_cell.angle_gamma   90.00
#
_symmetry.space_group_name_H-M   'P 1'
#
loop_
_entity.id
_entity.type
_entity.pdbx_description
1 polymer ?
#
loop_
_entity_poly.entity_id
_entity_poly.type
_entity_poly.pdbx_seq_one_letter_code
_entity_poly.pdbx_strand_id
1 'polypeptide(L)'
;MKEISNLEQVTLLNSQVLTLRECLIREIGNNPSYVQSYLALFSLIYHLIDDTFEVDWYKFNKNGKLVKDIELNAICKTERRPRYFESDLFLFDPNKSLLDIQHEVMTFSNDIMFDYLNQTFDLGLKNYEKRLDMVFCLNTIISMDPLCSLAYLKLAVEMDSNEIQFGKTKKQILLSINEKDETFSRAYGELSTLLSIETQYDKIIEIMVIAIKFESDIVIKSNHYYKLSQYLKDNNEKVKLDDGSIMNKQQLLVESIELTPLSNKHSLAYYSLANLLTNPTDTIELFGESYTQSKLFELALENKYTLSLNQLFKIKINQIFK
;
A
#
# COMPACT_ATOMS: atom_id res chain seq x y z
N MET A 1 18.33 -17.46 -14.12
CA MET A 1 17.88 -16.06 -14.01
C MET A 1 17.05 -15.79 -15.26
N LYS A 2 15.74 -16.06 -15.22
CA LYS A 2 14.82 -15.56 -16.26
C LYS A 2 14.50 -14.14 -15.83
N GLU A 3 14.94 -13.18 -16.63
CA GLU A 3 14.69 -11.77 -16.43
C GLU A 3 13.19 -11.52 -16.24
N ILE A 4 12.82 -10.76 -15.22
CA ILE A 4 11.46 -10.21 -15.05
C ILE A 4 11.25 -9.02 -16.03
N SER A 5 12.20 -8.79 -16.96
CA SER A 5 11.97 -7.96 -18.16
C SER A 5 10.80 -8.46 -19.01
N ASN A 6 10.38 -9.72 -18.81
CA ASN A 6 9.16 -10.30 -19.36
C ASN A 6 7.89 -9.99 -18.54
N LEU A 7 7.75 -8.79 -17.95
CA LEU A 7 6.42 -8.30 -17.53
C LEU A 7 5.55 -8.19 -18.78
N GLU A 8 4.91 -9.33 -19.05
CA GLU A 8 3.86 -9.65 -20.00
C GLU A 8 3.98 -8.93 -21.34
N GLN A 9 4.82 -9.51 -22.19
CA GLN A 9 4.75 -9.26 -23.61
C GLN A 9 3.36 -9.66 -24.13
N VAL A 10 2.57 -8.68 -24.53
CA VAL A 10 1.28 -8.85 -25.20
C VAL A 10 1.53 -8.95 -26.70
N THR A 11 1.17 -10.09 -27.28
CA THR A 11 1.15 -10.23 -28.74
C THR A 11 -0.18 -9.70 -29.26
N LEU A 12 -0.13 -8.57 -29.98
CA LEU A 12 -1.29 -7.98 -30.62
C LEU A 12 -1.77 -8.83 -31.82
N LEU A 13 -3.00 -8.57 -32.29
CA LEU A 13 -3.60 -9.27 -33.45
C LEU A 13 -2.77 -9.14 -34.75
N ASN A 14 -1.94 -8.10 -34.88
CA ASN A 14 -1.02 -7.91 -36.00
C ASN A 14 0.35 -8.60 -35.78
N SER A 15 0.45 -9.48 -34.79
CA SER A 15 1.67 -10.19 -34.36
C SER A 15 2.78 -9.29 -33.81
N GLN A 16 2.52 -8.00 -33.56
CA GLN A 16 3.47 -7.15 -32.83
C GLN A 16 3.50 -7.58 -31.36
N VAL A 17 4.69 -7.77 -30.84
CA VAL A 17 4.91 -8.06 -29.42
C VAL A 17 5.28 -6.77 -28.72
N LEU A 18 4.49 -6.36 -27.75
CA LEU A 18 4.68 -5.14 -26.97
C LEU A 18 4.67 -5.47 -25.49
N THR A 19 5.37 -4.68 -24.69
CA THR A 19 5.20 -4.67 -23.23
C THR A 19 3.85 -4.05 -22.86
N LEU A 20 3.30 -4.42 -21.69
CA LEU A 20 2.09 -3.77 -21.16
C LEU A 20 2.24 -2.23 -21.09
N ARG A 21 3.45 -1.73 -20.76
CA ARG A 21 3.77 -0.30 -20.76
C ARG A 21 3.59 0.33 -22.13
N GLU A 22 4.10 -0.30 -23.19
CA GLU A 22 3.96 0.20 -24.56
C GLU A 22 2.50 0.17 -25.02
N CYS A 23 1.72 -0.85 -24.63
CA CYS A 23 0.29 -0.92 -24.89
C CYS A 23 -0.44 0.28 -24.25
N LEU A 24 -0.19 0.56 -22.97
CA LEU A 24 -0.81 1.69 -22.27
C LEU A 24 -0.41 3.04 -22.84
N ILE A 25 0.86 3.22 -23.22
CA ILE A 25 1.33 4.46 -23.87
C ILE A 25 0.65 4.66 -25.23
N ARG A 26 0.49 3.60 -26.03
CA ARG A 26 -0.23 3.67 -27.31
C ARG A 26 -1.72 3.99 -27.10
N GLU A 27 -2.36 3.37 -26.12
CA GLU A 27 -3.77 3.64 -25.80
C GLU A 27 -3.96 5.10 -25.37
N ILE A 28 -3.10 5.63 -24.51
CA ILE A 28 -3.09 7.05 -24.14
C ILE A 28 -2.86 7.95 -25.37
N GLY A 29 -1.95 7.58 -26.27
CA GLY A 29 -1.72 8.32 -27.51
C GLY A 29 -2.95 8.34 -28.44
N ASN A 30 -3.71 7.24 -28.49
CA ASN A 30 -4.92 7.12 -29.30
C ASN A 30 -6.14 7.79 -28.65
N ASN A 31 -6.23 7.73 -27.32
CA ASN A 31 -7.34 8.28 -26.54
C ASN A 31 -6.81 9.00 -25.30
N PRO A 32 -6.25 10.22 -25.46
CA PRO A 32 -5.64 10.95 -24.37
C PRO A 32 -6.64 11.39 -23.31
N SER A 33 -7.95 11.30 -23.55
CA SER A 33 -8.98 11.61 -22.54
C SER A 33 -9.37 10.43 -21.65
N TYR A 34 -8.79 9.24 -21.87
CA TYR A 34 -9.22 8.04 -21.19
C TYR A 34 -8.50 7.83 -19.85
N VAL A 35 -9.14 8.28 -18.78
CA VAL A 35 -8.63 8.29 -17.39
C VAL A 35 -8.12 6.91 -16.93
N GLN A 36 -8.80 5.84 -17.30
CA GLN A 36 -8.45 4.48 -16.90
C GLN A 36 -7.06 4.07 -17.40
N SER A 37 -6.65 4.49 -18.61
CA SER A 37 -5.31 4.18 -19.12
C SER A 37 -4.21 4.84 -18.30
N TYR A 38 -4.45 6.06 -17.81
CA TYR A 38 -3.51 6.75 -16.91
C TYR A 38 -3.45 6.09 -15.52
N LEU A 39 -4.58 5.62 -15.00
CA LEU A 39 -4.61 4.86 -13.74
C LEU A 39 -3.86 3.53 -13.87
N ALA A 40 -4.04 2.83 -14.98
CA ALA A 40 -3.29 1.61 -15.30
C ALA A 40 -1.79 1.89 -15.46
N LEU A 41 -1.42 2.96 -16.15
CA LEU A 41 -0.02 3.36 -16.29
C LEU A 41 0.60 3.75 -14.94
N PHE A 42 -0.11 4.52 -14.12
CA PHE A 42 0.31 4.87 -12.75
C PHE A 42 0.58 3.60 -11.94
N SER A 43 -0.35 2.64 -11.96
CA SER A 43 -0.19 1.37 -11.23
C SER A 43 1.03 0.60 -11.72
N LEU A 44 1.18 0.48 -13.04
CA LEU A 44 2.34 -0.20 -13.62
C LEU A 44 3.65 0.47 -13.20
N ILE A 45 3.74 1.81 -13.27
CA ILE A 45 4.92 2.56 -12.82
C ILE A 45 5.19 2.30 -11.34
N TYR A 46 4.14 2.35 -10.50
CA TYR A 46 4.22 2.13 -9.06
C TYR A 46 4.84 0.77 -8.72
N HIS A 47 4.38 -0.31 -9.38
CA HIS A 47 4.90 -1.66 -9.11
C HIS A 47 6.30 -1.91 -9.67
N LEU A 48 6.69 -1.22 -10.75
CA LEU A 48 8.07 -1.25 -11.24
C LEU A 48 9.06 -0.60 -10.24
N ILE A 49 8.59 0.03 -9.14
CA ILE A 49 9.45 0.61 -8.10
C ILE A 49 9.93 -0.45 -7.10
N ASP A 50 9.09 -1.44 -6.76
CA ASP A 50 9.42 -2.44 -5.73
C ASP A 50 10.46 -3.47 -6.18
N ASP A 51 10.55 -3.71 -7.49
CA ASP A 51 11.63 -4.49 -8.07
C ASP A 51 12.91 -3.63 -8.18
N THR A 52 13.49 -3.25 -7.04
CA THR A 52 14.88 -2.78 -7.01
C THR A 52 15.79 -3.94 -7.38
N PHE A 53 15.96 -4.16 -8.68
CA PHE A 53 17.17 -4.72 -9.24
C PHE A 53 18.26 -3.66 -9.05
N GLU A 54 19.30 -3.97 -8.30
CA GLU A 54 20.59 -3.30 -8.48
C GLU A 54 21.02 -3.62 -9.92
N VAL A 55 20.75 -2.70 -10.84
CA VAL A 55 21.35 -2.73 -12.16
C VAL A 55 22.81 -2.32 -11.94
N ASP A 56 23.69 -3.32 -11.88
CA ASP A 56 25.12 -3.13 -11.86
C ASP A 56 25.51 -2.14 -12.96
N TRP A 57 26.03 -0.98 -12.56
CA TRP A 57 26.46 0.06 -13.49
C TRP A 57 27.67 -0.45 -14.27
N TYR A 58 27.44 -0.94 -15.47
CA TYR A 58 28.49 -1.20 -16.43
C TYR A 58 29.18 0.13 -16.81
N LYS A 59 30.45 0.30 -16.40
CA LYS A 59 31.25 1.44 -16.84
C LYS A 59 31.84 1.12 -18.22
N PHE A 60 31.24 1.71 -19.24
CA PHE A 60 31.78 1.68 -20.60
C PHE A 60 32.80 2.80 -20.78
N ASN A 61 33.92 2.50 -21.46
CA ASN A 61 34.82 3.56 -21.90
C ASN A 61 34.18 4.36 -23.05
N LYS A 62 34.82 5.46 -23.44
CA LYS A 62 34.40 6.31 -24.55
C LYS A 62 34.23 5.60 -25.91
N ASN A 63 34.72 4.37 -26.04
CA ASN A 63 34.58 3.55 -27.25
C ASN A 63 33.48 2.47 -27.09
N GLY A 64 32.66 2.53 -26.04
CA GLY A 64 31.60 1.56 -25.77
C GLY A 64 32.10 0.19 -25.29
N LYS A 65 33.36 0.06 -24.85
CA LYS A 65 33.92 -1.22 -24.37
C LYS A 65 33.85 -1.30 -22.84
N LEU A 66 33.37 -2.42 -22.32
CA LEU A 66 33.19 -2.69 -20.89
C LEU A 66 34.52 -2.61 -20.12
N VAL A 67 34.55 -1.84 -19.02
CA VAL A 67 35.74 -1.64 -18.17
C VAL A 67 35.49 -2.18 -16.76
N LYS A 68 35.41 -3.52 -16.66
CA LYS A 68 35.56 -4.33 -15.43
C LYS A 68 34.39 -4.35 -14.42
N ASP A 69 34.05 -5.57 -13.99
CA ASP A 69 33.05 -5.91 -12.98
C ASP A 69 33.46 -5.43 -11.58
N ILE A 70 32.54 -4.80 -10.86
CA ILE A 70 32.66 -4.57 -9.42
C ILE A 70 31.88 -5.71 -8.75
N GLU A 71 32.60 -6.68 -8.19
CA GLU A 71 31.99 -7.76 -7.40
C GLU A 71 31.40 -7.19 -6.10
N LEU A 72 30.08 -7.07 -6.03
CA LEU A 72 29.37 -6.92 -4.75
C LEU A 72 28.74 -8.26 -4.37
N ASN A 73 29.40 -8.91 -3.41
CA ASN A 73 28.92 -10.14 -2.80
C ASN A 73 27.73 -9.86 -1.88
N ALA A 74 26.68 -10.66 -2.10
CA ALA A 74 25.63 -11.06 -1.16
C ALA A 74 24.57 -10.03 -0.74
N ILE A 75 23.32 -10.27 -1.17
CA ILE A 75 22.13 -10.34 -0.30
C ILE A 75 21.12 -11.33 -0.93
N CYS A 76 20.50 -12.14 -0.08
CA CYS A 76 19.71 -13.32 -0.41
C CYS A 76 18.45 -13.05 -1.24
N LYS A 77 18.25 -13.91 -2.25
CA LYS A 77 17.05 -14.01 -3.07
C LYS A 77 15.91 -14.64 -2.28
N THR A 78 14.80 -13.92 -2.14
CA THR A 78 13.49 -14.57 -2.02
C THR A 78 12.68 -14.18 -3.25
N GLU A 79 12.62 -15.08 -4.22
CA GLU A 79 11.72 -14.99 -5.35
C GLU A 79 10.28 -14.97 -4.83
N ARG A 80 9.54 -13.89 -5.07
CA ARG A 80 8.08 -13.93 -4.98
C ARG A 80 7.49 -13.24 -6.21
N ARG A 81 6.97 -14.08 -7.10
CA ARG A 81 6.05 -13.67 -8.17
C ARG A 81 4.77 -13.12 -7.53
N PRO A 82 4.15 -12.08 -8.10
CA PRO A 82 2.79 -11.71 -7.70
C PRO A 82 1.88 -12.93 -7.92
N ARG A 83 1.25 -13.42 -6.83
CA ARG A 83 0.41 -14.63 -6.83
C ARG A 83 -0.83 -14.55 -7.74
N TYR A 84 -1.13 -13.37 -8.31
CA TYR A 84 -2.37 -13.12 -9.02
C TYR A 84 -2.24 -13.11 -10.55
N PHE A 85 -1.03 -13.29 -11.09
CA PHE A 85 -0.80 -13.36 -12.55
C PHE A 85 -0.45 -14.78 -13.05
N GLU A 86 -0.56 -15.83 -12.20
CA GLU A 86 -0.32 -17.21 -12.63
C GLU A 86 -1.46 -17.84 -13.43
N SER A 87 -2.55 -17.11 -13.69
CA SER A 87 -3.43 -17.50 -14.79
C SER A 87 -2.68 -17.18 -16.08
N ASP A 88 -2.05 -18.20 -16.66
CA ASP A 88 -1.69 -18.24 -18.08
C ASP A 88 -2.74 -17.41 -18.83
N LEU A 89 -2.33 -16.26 -19.36
CA LEU A 89 -3.22 -15.29 -20.01
C LEU A 89 -4.01 -16.07 -21.06
N PHE A 90 -5.24 -16.47 -20.72
CA PHE A 90 -5.97 -17.46 -21.49
C PHE A 90 -6.18 -16.86 -22.88
N LEU A 91 -5.72 -17.60 -23.88
CA LEU A 91 -5.87 -17.33 -25.31
C LEU A 91 -7.24 -16.72 -25.57
N PHE A 92 -7.26 -15.40 -25.84
CA PHE A 92 -8.49 -14.66 -26.12
C PHE A 92 -9.25 -15.34 -27.25
N ASP A 93 -10.58 -15.46 -27.09
CA ASP A 93 -11.46 -15.97 -28.15
C ASP A 93 -11.24 -15.12 -29.41
N PRO A 94 -10.70 -15.71 -30.50
CA PRO A 94 -10.38 -14.97 -31.72
C PRO A 94 -11.62 -14.37 -32.40
N ASN A 95 -12.82 -14.72 -31.95
CA ASN A 95 -14.08 -14.19 -32.48
C ASN A 95 -14.57 -12.94 -31.75
N LYS A 96 -13.96 -12.55 -30.63
CA LYS A 96 -14.32 -11.32 -29.91
C LYS A 96 -13.77 -10.08 -30.61
N SER A 97 -14.55 -8.99 -30.61
CA SER A 97 -14.07 -7.73 -31.16
C SER A 97 -12.97 -7.15 -30.27
N LEU A 98 -12.10 -6.30 -30.83
CA LEU A 98 -11.08 -5.58 -30.06
C LEU A 98 -11.70 -4.82 -28.87
N LEU A 99 -12.90 -4.28 -29.06
CA LEU A 99 -13.65 -3.57 -28.02
C LEU A 99 -14.08 -4.52 -26.90
N ASP A 100 -14.52 -5.74 -27.23
CA ASP A 100 -14.90 -6.76 -26.23
C ASP A 100 -13.68 -7.22 -25.43
N ILE A 101 -12.54 -7.43 -26.09
CA ILE A 101 -11.28 -7.80 -25.43
C ILE A 101 -10.79 -6.66 -24.54
N GLN A 102 -10.82 -5.42 -25.02
CA GLN A 102 -10.50 -4.23 -24.23
C GLN A 102 -11.41 -4.15 -23.01
N HIS A 103 -12.72 -4.33 -23.18
CA HIS A 103 -13.67 -4.29 -22.09
C HIS A 103 -13.43 -5.40 -21.07
N GLU A 104 -13.11 -6.62 -21.52
CA GLU A 104 -12.87 -7.78 -20.67
C GLU A 104 -11.57 -7.67 -19.87
N VAL A 105 -10.46 -7.28 -20.53
CA VAL A 105 -9.19 -6.95 -19.88
C VAL A 105 -9.41 -5.84 -18.86
N MET A 106 -10.23 -4.83 -19.18
CA MET A 106 -10.49 -3.69 -18.30
C MET A 106 -11.43 -4.04 -17.14
N THR A 107 -12.40 -4.94 -17.30
CA THR A 107 -13.20 -5.45 -16.16
C THR A 107 -12.37 -6.32 -15.24
N PHE A 108 -11.58 -7.24 -15.79
CA PHE A 108 -10.69 -8.11 -15.01
C PHE A 108 -9.60 -7.28 -14.33
N SER A 109 -9.08 -6.28 -15.05
CA SER A 109 -8.14 -5.30 -14.52
C SER A 109 -8.82 -4.38 -13.53
N ASN A 110 -10.09 -3.97 -13.64
CA ASN A 110 -10.69 -3.05 -12.67
C ASN A 110 -10.81 -3.68 -11.29
N ASP A 111 -11.27 -4.92 -11.15
CA ASP A 111 -11.40 -5.56 -9.83
C ASP A 111 -10.01 -5.84 -9.23
N ILE A 112 -9.09 -6.37 -10.03
CA ILE A 112 -7.70 -6.62 -9.62
C ILE A 112 -7.00 -5.30 -9.32
N MET A 113 -7.08 -4.31 -10.21
CA MET A 113 -6.54 -2.97 -10.01
C MET A 113 -7.19 -2.30 -8.83
N PHE A 114 -8.48 -2.52 -8.53
CA PHE A 114 -9.08 -1.93 -7.35
C PHE A 114 -8.39 -2.50 -6.11
N ASP A 115 -8.33 -3.81 -5.95
CA ASP A 115 -7.61 -4.47 -4.85
C ASP A 115 -6.09 -4.14 -4.83
N TYR A 116 -5.49 -3.90 -5.99
CA TYR A 116 -4.06 -3.66 -6.16
C TYR A 116 -3.68 -2.19 -5.95
N LEU A 117 -4.49 -1.24 -6.45
CA LEU A 117 -4.43 0.20 -6.19
C LEU A 117 -4.65 0.54 -4.72
N ASN A 118 -5.25 -0.37 -3.94
CA ASN A 118 -5.54 -0.23 -2.52
C ASN A 118 -4.33 -0.47 -1.61
N GLN A 119 -3.21 -0.96 -2.14
CA GLN A 119 -2.01 -1.21 -1.36
C GLN A 119 -1.16 0.06 -1.27
N THR A 120 -1.00 0.59 -0.05
CA THR A 120 -0.06 1.68 0.26
C THR A 120 1.30 1.09 0.61
N PHE A 121 2.32 1.30 -0.22
CA PHE A 121 3.73 1.02 0.08
C PHE A 121 4.48 2.33 0.37
N ASP A 122 5.33 2.29 1.39
CA ASP A 122 6.24 3.38 1.75
C ASP A 122 7.48 3.32 0.83
N LEU A 123 7.40 4.02 -0.30
CA LEU A 123 8.48 4.11 -1.27
C LEU A 123 9.55 5.05 -0.74
N GLY A 124 10.46 4.55 0.10
CA GLY A 124 11.56 5.35 0.63
C GLY A 124 12.42 5.96 -0.49
N LEU A 125 12.14 7.22 -0.86
CA LEU A 125 12.91 8.25 -1.61
C LEU A 125 13.80 7.87 -2.81
N LYS A 126 13.96 6.60 -3.17
CA LYS A 126 15.04 6.16 -4.06
C LYS A 126 14.76 6.33 -5.55
N ASN A 127 13.58 6.82 -5.95
CA ASN A 127 13.31 7.06 -7.36
C ASN A 127 12.52 8.35 -7.62
N TYR A 128 13.20 9.48 -7.45
CA TYR A 128 12.67 10.81 -7.73
C TYR A 128 12.07 10.93 -9.14
N GLU A 129 12.71 10.34 -10.16
CA GLU A 129 12.20 10.33 -11.54
C GLU A 129 10.84 9.64 -11.65
N LYS A 130 10.68 8.45 -11.05
CA LYS A 130 9.40 7.73 -11.06
C LYS A 130 8.32 8.48 -10.28
N ARG A 131 8.66 9.15 -9.17
CA ARG A 131 7.71 10.02 -8.45
C ARG A 131 7.20 11.15 -9.34
N LEU A 132 8.07 11.77 -10.14
CA LEU A 132 7.65 12.81 -11.09
C LEU A 132 6.70 12.28 -12.15
N ASP A 133 6.98 11.10 -12.73
CA ASP A 133 6.10 10.47 -13.72
C ASP A 133 4.72 10.11 -13.11
N MET A 134 4.70 9.64 -11.87
CA MET A 134 3.48 9.36 -11.11
C MET A 134 2.67 10.63 -10.85
N VAL A 135 3.31 11.68 -10.35
CA VAL A 135 2.67 12.99 -10.12
C VAL A 135 2.13 13.57 -11.42
N PHE A 136 2.85 13.42 -12.54
CA PHE A 136 2.38 13.81 -13.85
C PHE A 136 1.11 13.06 -14.27
N CYS A 137 1.08 11.73 -14.11
CA CYS A 137 -0.11 10.93 -14.41
C CYS A 137 -1.31 11.36 -13.56
N LEU A 138 -1.11 11.54 -12.24
CA LEU A 138 -2.16 11.97 -11.33
C LEU A 138 -2.68 13.37 -11.64
N ASN A 139 -1.80 14.31 -11.96
CA ASN A 139 -2.20 15.65 -12.36
C ASN A 139 -2.99 15.65 -13.66
N THR A 140 -2.61 14.77 -14.60
CA THR A 140 -3.34 14.57 -15.86
C THR A 140 -4.74 14.02 -15.59
N ILE A 141 -4.87 12.99 -14.74
CA ILE A 141 -6.16 12.43 -14.33
C ILE A 141 -7.05 13.50 -13.68
N ILE A 142 -6.49 14.27 -12.72
CA ILE A 142 -7.22 15.34 -12.02
C ILE A 142 -7.69 16.43 -13.00
N SER A 143 -6.91 16.72 -14.05
CA SER A 143 -7.31 17.70 -15.06
C SER A 143 -8.48 17.21 -15.92
N MET A 144 -8.59 15.90 -16.15
CA MET A 144 -9.66 15.27 -16.93
C MET A 144 -10.92 15.03 -16.10
N ASP A 145 -10.73 14.61 -14.85
CA ASP A 145 -11.79 14.39 -13.88
C ASP A 145 -11.44 15.04 -12.52
N PRO A 146 -11.83 16.31 -12.33
CA PRO A 146 -11.65 17.02 -11.06
C PRO A 146 -12.46 16.47 -9.89
N LEU A 147 -13.29 15.43 -10.11
CA LEU A 147 -14.06 14.73 -9.09
C LEU A 147 -13.43 13.40 -8.68
N CYS A 148 -12.32 12.99 -9.29
CA CYS A 148 -11.64 11.73 -8.97
C CYS A 148 -10.92 11.79 -7.60
N SER A 149 -11.65 11.51 -6.53
CA SER A 149 -11.14 11.47 -5.14
C SER A 149 -9.92 10.56 -4.99
N LEU A 150 -9.90 9.43 -5.70
CA LEU A 150 -8.77 8.48 -5.67
C LEU A 150 -7.47 9.09 -6.21
N ALA A 151 -7.55 9.88 -7.29
CA ALA A 151 -6.36 10.54 -7.85
C ALA A 151 -5.84 11.62 -6.89
N TYR A 152 -6.73 12.39 -6.26
CA TYR A 152 -6.34 13.34 -5.22
C TYR A 152 -5.73 12.67 -3.99
N LEU A 153 -6.27 11.53 -3.54
CA LEU A 153 -5.71 10.76 -2.43
C LEU A 153 -4.29 10.30 -2.78
N LYS A 154 -4.11 9.68 -3.94
CA LYS A 154 -2.79 9.18 -4.38
C LYS A 154 -1.79 10.32 -4.51
N LEU A 155 -2.22 11.46 -5.06
CA LEU A 155 -1.38 12.65 -5.12
C LEU A 155 -0.99 13.11 -3.71
N ALA A 156 -1.96 13.21 -2.79
CA ALA A 156 -1.69 13.60 -1.41
C ALA A 156 -0.72 12.63 -0.72
N VAL A 157 -0.83 11.32 -0.93
CA VAL A 157 0.10 10.31 -0.38
C VAL A 157 1.53 10.58 -0.87
N GLU A 158 1.71 10.83 -2.16
CA GLU A 158 3.02 11.10 -2.79
C GLU A 158 3.59 12.50 -2.51
N MET A 159 2.79 13.41 -1.95
CA MET A 159 3.23 14.76 -1.62
C MET A 159 4.09 14.79 -0.35
N ASP A 160 5.17 15.58 -0.42
CA ASP A 160 5.90 15.99 0.78
C ASP A 160 5.01 16.91 1.64
N SER A 161 5.23 16.95 2.96
CA SER A 161 4.38 17.72 3.88
C SER A 161 4.33 19.22 3.57
N ASN A 162 5.38 19.76 2.96
CA ASN A 162 5.51 21.18 2.59
C ASN A 162 5.21 21.45 1.10
N GLU A 163 4.89 20.42 0.31
CA GLU A 163 4.63 20.56 -1.11
C GLU A 163 3.26 21.21 -1.36
N ILE A 164 3.19 22.00 -2.44
CA ILE A 164 1.97 22.65 -2.90
C ILE A 164 1.64 22.12 -4.30
N GLN A 165 0.46 21.51 -4.45
CA GLN A 165 -0.07 21.05 -5.73
C GLN A 165 -1.44 21.68 -5.95
N PHE A 166 -1.69 22.21 -7.14
CA PHE A 166 -2.93 22.96 -7.45
C PHE A 166 -3.23 24.12 -6.49
N GLY A 167 -2.17 24.79 -5.98
CA GLY A 167 -2.31 25.86 -4.99
C GLY A 167 -2.78 25.38 -3.61
N LYS A 168 -2.79 24.06 -3.37
CA LYS A 168 -3.22 23.43 -2.12
C LYS A 168 -2.09 22.64 -1.49
N THR A 169 -2.02 22.67 -0.16
CA THR A 169 -1.16 21.76 0.62
C THR A 169 -1.74 20.35 0.67
N LYS A 170 -0.93 19.36 1.05
CA LYS A 170 -1.39 17.97 1.30
C LYS A 170 -2.62 17.92 2.20
N LYS A 171 -2.61 18.70 3.29
CA LYS A 171 -3.74 18.84 4.22
C LYS A 171 -5.01 19.35 3.54
N GLN A 172 -4.88 20.42 2.75
CA GLN A 172 -6.02 21.02 2.06
C GLN A 172 -6.62 20.10 1.00
N ILE A 173 -5.79 19.29 0.32
CA ILE A 173 -6.26 18.28 -0.63
C ILE A 173 -7.07 17.21 0.10
N LEU A 174 -6.54 16.64 1.18
CA LEU A 174 -7.25 15.62 1.96
C LEU A 174 -8.59 16.12 2.52
N LEU A 175 -8.62 17.37 3.02
CA LEU A 175 -9.88 18.01 3.46
C LEU A 175 -10.86 18.19 2.29
N SER A 176 -10.38 18.61 1.11
CA SER A 176 -11.23 18.78 -0.08
C SER A 176 -11.83 17.46 -0.56
N ILE A 177 -11.17 16.32 -0.35
CA ILE A 177 -11.71 15.00 -0.66
C ILE A 177 -12.91 14.73 0.26
N ASN A 178 -12.73 14.88 1.57
CA ASN A 178 -13.78 14.61 2.56
C ASN A 178 -14.97 15.59 2.47
N GLU A 179 -14.73 16.83 2.03
CA GLU A 179 -15.80 17.80 1.76
C GLU A 179 -16.70 17.40 0.57
N LYS A 180 -16.13 16.70 -0.41
CA LYS A 180 -16.86 16.22 -1.60
C LYS A 180 -17.50 14.86 -1.36
N ASP A 181 -16.83 14.01 -0.60
CA ASP A 181 -17.25 12.65 -0.28
C ASP A 181 -16.84 12.32 1.16
N GLU A 182 -17.79 12.53 2.09
CA GLU A 182 -17.60 12.23 3.50
C GLU A 182 -17.43 10.72 3.78
N THR A 183 -17.75 9.86 2.82
CA THR A 183 -17.61 8.40 2.96
C THR A 183 -16.22 7.91 2.56
N PHE A 184 -15.35 8.80 2.06
CA PHE A 184 -14.01 8.46 1.60
C PHE A 184 -13.02 8.28 2.78
N SER A 185 -13.24 7.23 3.58
CA SER A 185 -12.51 6.80 4.78
C SER A 185 -10.98 6.96 4.71
N ARG A 186 -10.36 6.65 3.56
CA ARG A 186 -8.91 6.70 3.40
C ARG A 186 -8.33 8.09 3.56
N ALA A 187 -9.05 9.13 3.10
CA ALA A 187 -8.58 10.50 3.26
C ALA A 187 -8.57 10.90 4.74
N TYR A 188 -9.49 10.39 5.56
CA TYR A 188 -9.41 10.51 7.03
C TYR A 188 -8.18 9.79 7.60
N GLY A 189 -7.89 8.57 7.17
CA GLY A 189 -6.71 7.81 7.61
C GLY A 189 -5.35 8.43 7.24
N GLU A 190 -5.30 9.18 6.14
CA GLU A 190 -4.12 9.97 5.77
C GLU A 190 -4.06 11.30 6.52
N LEU A 191 -5.21 11.96 6.70
CA LEU A 191 -5.32 13.19 7.48
C LEU A 191 -4.93 12.97 8.95
N SER A 192 -5.27 11.82 9.54
CA SER A 192 -4.89 11.45 10.91
C SER A 192 -3.37 11.36 11.06
N THR A 193 -2.70 10.76 10.08
CA THR A 193 -1.23 10.63 10.02
C THR A 193 -0.60 12.01 9.94
N LEU A 194 -1.13 12.89 9.08
CA LEU A 194 -0.62 14.25 8.94
C LEU A 194 -0.83 15.09 10.20
N LEU A 195 -2.00 15.00 10.84
CA LEU A 195 -2.32 15.74 12.07
C LEU A 195 -1.56 15.25 13.30
N SER A 196 -1.09 14.00 13.32
CA SER A 196 -0.28 13.46 14.42
C SER A 196 1.01 14.25 14.66
N ILE A 197 1.54 14.86 13.60
CA ILE A 197 2.70 15.75 13.64
C ILE A 197 2.34 17.08 14.31
N GLU A 198 1.07 17.51 14.25
CA GLU A 198 0.56 18.78 14.79
C GLU A 198 0.04 18.68 16.24
N THR A 199 0.20 17.54 16.93
CA THR A 199 -0.17 17.30 18.36
C THR A 199 -1.66 17.39 18.73
N GLN A 200 -2.59 17.17 17.79
CA GLN A 200 -4.05 17.26 18.04
C GLN A 200 -4.72 15.89 18.29
N TYR A 201 -4.30 15.15 19.34
CA TYR A 201 -4.74 13.76 19.59
C TYR A 201 -6.26 13.56 19.66
N ASP A 202 -7.01 14.41 20.36
CA ASP A 202 -8.47 14.26 20.48
C ASP A 202 -9.16 14.34 19.12
N LYS A 203 -8.71 15.28 18.28
CA LYS A 203 -9.21 15.45 16.90
C LYS A 203 -8.82 14.28 16.00
N ILE A 204 -7.62 13.72 16.20
CA ILE A 204 -7.15 12.56 15.47
C ILE A 204 -8.01 11.33 15.81
N ILE A 205 -8.34 11.15 17.09
CA ILE A 205 -9.23 10.07 17.54
C ILE A 205 -10.60 10.20 16.87
N GLU A 206 -11.19 11.40 16.86
CA GLU A 206 -12.47 11.66 16.16
C GLU A 206 -12.39 11.30 14.67
N ILE A 207 -11.36 11.76 13.97
CA ILE A 207 -11.11 11.46 12.55
C ILE A 207 -10.99 9.95 12.31
N MET A 208 -10.28 9.25 13.19
CA MET A 208 -10.11 7.80 13.08
C MET A 208 -11.41 7.03 13.32
N VAL A 209 -12.27 7.48 14.24
CA VAL A 209 -13.61 6.90 14.43
C VAL A 209 -14.45 7.07 13.18
N ILE A 210 -14.41 8.25 12.54
CA ILE A 210 -15.08 8.49 11.26
C ILE A 210 -14.51 7.57 10.15
N ALA A 211 -13.19 7.42 10.09
CA ALA A 211 -12.55 6.54 9.11
C ALA A 211 -13.02 5.08 9.26
N ILE A 212 -13.15 4.58 10.49
CA ILE A 212 -13.65 3.21 10.77
C ILE A 212 -15.12 3.06 10.40
N LYS A 213 -15.93 4.09 10.67
CA LYS A 213 -17.36 4.10 10.35
C LYS A 213 -17.62 3.87 8.86
N PHE A 214 -16.91 4.61 8.01
CA PHE A 214 -17.15 4.59 6.57
C PHE A 214 -16.34 3.54 5.79
N GLU A 215 -15.32 2.95 6.41
CA GLU A 215 -14.50 1.96 5.72
C GLU A 215 -15.23 0.62 5.56
N SER A 216 -15.39 0.21 4.30
CA SER A 216 -15.97 -1.07 3.89
C SER A 216 -14.90 -2.13 3.59
N ASP A 217 -13.71 -1.71 3.13
CA ASP A 217 -12.61 -2.63 2.89
C ASP A 217 -12.06 -3.15 4.22
N ILE A 218 -12.12 -4.46 4.43
CA ILE A 218 -11.76 -5.08 5.70
C ILE A 218 -10.27 -4.90 6.07
N VAL A 219 -9.38 -4.88 5.07
CA VAL A 219 -7.94 -4.69 5.26
C VAL A 219 -7.65 -3.27 5.70
N ILE A 220 -8.31 -2.29 5.08
CA ILE A 220 -8.13 -0.88 5.43
C ILE A 220 -8.79 -0.58 6.77
N LYS A 221 -9.95 -1.19 7.04
CA LYS A 221 -10.63 -1.05 8.32
C LYS A 221 -9.78 -1.57 9.46
N SER A 222 -9.16 -2.75 9.29
CA SER A 222 -8.18 -3.27 10.24
C SER A 222 -7.04 -2.26 10.50
N ASN A 223 -6.48 -1.67 9.43
CA ASN A 223 -5.43 -0.66 9.58
C ASN A 223 -5.93 0.58 10.36
N HIS A 224 -7.18 0.99 10.18
CA HIS A 224 -7.76 2.08 10.94
C HIS A 224 -7.90 1.74 12.43
N TYR A 225 -8.34 0.53 12.78
CA TYR A 225 -8.35 0.06 14.17
C TYR A 225 -6.96 0.07 14.80
N TYR A 226 -5.96 -0.46 14.09
CA TYR A 226 -4.58 -0.42 14.55
C TYR A 226 -4.11 1.03 14.77
N LYS A 227 -4.29 1.92 13.79
CA LYS A 227 -3.90 3.33 13.91
C LYS A 227 -4.60 4.02 15.08
N LEU A 228 -5.91 3.83 15.25
CA LEU A 228 -6.67 4.37 16.38
C LEU A 228 -6.09 3.91 17.72
N SER A 229 -5.73 2.64 17.84
CA SER A 229 -5.09 2.11 19.05
C SER A 229 -3.76 2.81 19.39
N GLN A 230 -3.01 3.26 18.38
CA GLN A 230 -1.73 3.96 18.60
C GLN A 230 -1.93 5.38 19.15
N TYR A 231 -3.11 5.98 18.93
CA TYR A 231 -3.43 7.32 19.44
C TYR A 231 -3.96 7.31 20.88
N LEU A 232 -4.40 6.16 21.40
CA LEU A 232 -4.70 6.01 22.83
C LEU A 232 -3.40 5.93 23.65
N LYS A 233 -3.33 6.71 24.72
CA LYS A 233 -2.18 6.84 25.62
C LYS A 233 -1.85 5.50 26.29
N ASP A 234 -2.86 4.82 26.81
CA ASP A 234 -2.74 3.55 27.50
C ASP A 234 -4.01 2.70 27.35
N ASN A 235 -4.08 1.55 28.06
CA ASN A 235 -5.21 0.62 27.98
C ASN A 235 -6.41 1.01 28.86
N ASN A 236 -6.29 2.04 29.69
CA ASN A 236 -7.38 2.59 30.50
C ASN A 236 -8.18 3.64 29.72
N GLU A 237 -7.53 4.32 28.78
CA GLU A 237 -8.21 5.20 27.83
C GLU A 237 -9.16 4.40 26.94
N LYS A 238 -10.36 4.96 26.72
CA LYS A 238 -11.42 4.34 25.95
C LYS A 238 -11.95 5.30 24.91
N VAL A 239 -12.30 4.76 23.75
CA VAL A 239 -12.97 5.48 22.66
C VAL A 239 -14.34 4.86 22.44
N LYS A 240 -15.34 5.71 22.20
CA LYS A 240 -16.67 5.28 21.77
C LYS A 240 -16.72 5.30 20.25
N LEU A 241 -17.04 4.17 19.63
CA LEU A 241 -17.22 4.07 18.18
C LEU A 241 -18.65 4.48 17.78
N ASP A 242 -18.87 4.67 16.48
CA ASP A 242 -20.16 5.13 15.93
C ASP A 242 -21.31 4.13 16.17
N ASP A 243 -21.00 2.84 16.25
CA ASP A 243 -21.95 1.78 16.59
C ASP A 243 -22.34 1.75 18.09
N GLY A 244 -21.77 2.66 18.89
CA GLY A 244 -22.00 2.77 20.32
C GLY A 244 -21.12 1.89 21.19
N SER A 245 -20.31 1.00 20.61
CA SER A 245 -19.32 0.21 21.35
C SER A 245 -18.27 1.12 21.98
N ILE A 246 -17.72 0.69 23.11
CA ILE A 246 -16.66 1.40 23.83
C ILE A 246 -15.46 0.47 23.92
N MET A 247 -14.36 0.85 23.26
CA MET A 247 -13.18 0.03 23.14
C MET A 247 -11.96 0.71 23.76
N ASN A 248 -11.08 -0.07 24.38
CA ASN A 248 -9.74 0.36 24.79
C ASN A 248 -8.67 -0.07 23.78
N LYS A 249 -7.41 0.27 24.06
CA LYS A 249 -6.27 -0.03 23.19
C LYS A 249 -6.14 -1.52 22.86
N GLN A 250 -6.30 -2.39 23.86
CA GLN A 250 -6.25 -3.83 23.70
C GLN A 250 -7.37 -4.34 22.78
N GLN A 251 -8.61 -3.91 22.99
CA GLN A 251 -9.76 -4.32 22.18
C GLN A 251 -9.63 -3.86 20.72
N LEU A 252 -9.14 -2.64 20.48
CA LEU A 252 -8.88 -2.14 19.12
C LEU A 252 -7.79 -2.95 18.39
N LEU A 253 -6.75 -3.39 19.11
CA LEU A 253 -5.70 -4.24 18.54
C LEU A 253 -6.21 -5.65 18.22
N VAL A 254 -7.05 -6.22 19.09
CA VAL A 254 -7.73 -7.50 18.84
C VAL A 254 -8.59 -7.39 17.59
N GLU A 255 -9.44 -6.37 17.50
CA GLU A 255 -10.33 -6.14 16.34
C GLU A 255 -9.52 -6.02 15.04
N SER A 256 -8.41 -5.26 15.05
CA SER A 256 -7.51 -5.16 13.90
C SER A 256 -6.97 -6.53 13.46
N ILE A 257 -6.50 -7.34 14.41
CA ILE A 257 -5.96 -8.67 14.12
C ILE A 257 -7.06 -9.59 13.58
N GLU A 258 -8.23 -9.61 14.21
CA GLU A 258 -9.33 -10.51 13.88
C GLU A 258 -9.93 -10.24 12.50
N LEU A 259 -9.98 -8.98 12.07
CA LEU A 259 -10.47 -8.62 10.75
C LEU A 259 -9.59 -9.18 9.61
N THR A 260 -8.26 -9.28 9.78
CA THR A 260 -7.36 -9.70 8.68
C THR A 260 -6.10 -10.48 9.11
N PRO A 261 -6.21 -11.64 9.80
CA PRO A 261 -5.12 -12.30 10.56
C PRO A 261 -3.74 -12.42 9.88
N LEU A 262 -3.70 -12.49 8.55
CA LEU A 262 -2.53 -12.76 7.73
C LEU A 262 -1.98 -11.53 6.97
N SER A 263 -2.41 -10.31 7.31
CA SER A 263 -1.91 -9.11 6.63
C SER A 263 -0.47 -8.76 7.07
N ASN A 264 0.34 -8.23 6.15
CA ASN A 264 1.74 -7.87 6.40
C ASN A 264 1.93 -6.84 7.54
N LYS A 265 0.94 -5.95 7.75
CA LYS A 265 0.94 -4.92 8.80
C LYS A 265 0.63 -5.48 10.19
N HIS A 266 0.21 -6.74 10.31
CA HIS A 266 -0.17 -7.32 11.60
C HIS A 266 0.99 -7.63 12.52
N SER A 267 2.22 -7.72 12.02
CA SER A 267 3.36 -7.87 12.93
C SER A 267 3.44 -6.72 13.93
N LEU A 268 3.03 -5.51 13.53
CA LEU A 268 2.92 -4.38 14.44
C LEU A 268 1.76 -4.54 15.43
N ALA A 269 0.59 -4.99 14.98
CA ALA A 269 -0.56 -5.21 15.87
C ALA A 269 -0.26 -6.28 16.93
N TYR A 270 0.28 -7.44 16.54
CA TYR A 270 0.72 -8.50 17.46
C TYR A 270 1.82 -8.00 18.41
N TYR A 271 2.81 -7.26 17.90
CA TYR A 271 3.86 -6.67 18.72
C TYR A 271 3.29 -5.66 19.74
N SER A 272 2.39 -4.77 19.32
CA SER A 272 1.73 -3.82 20.22
C SER A 272 0.91 -4.54 21.27
N LEU A 273 0.17 -5.59 20.89
CA LEU A 273 -0.64 -6.38 21.80
C LEU A 273 0.22 -7.13 22.84
N ALA A 274 1.32 -7.74 22.40
CA ALA A 274 2.29 -8.37 23.29
C ALA A 274 2.88 -7.39 24.31
N ASN A 275 3.14 -6.15 23.91
CA ASN A 275 3.64 -5.11 24.82
C ASN A 275 2.59 -4.60 25.82
N LEU A 276 1.30 -4.84 25.59
CA LEU A 276 0.26 -4.51 26.57
C LEU A 276 0.18 -5.54 27.70
N LEU A 277 0.59 -6.79 27.45
CA LEU A 277 0.65 -7.83 28.48
C LEU A 277 1.88 -7.60 29.37
N THR A 278 1.68 -7.00 30.53
CA THR A 278 2.79 -6.68 31.44
C THR A 278 3.22 -7.85 32.30
N ASN A 279 2.33 -8.79 32.62
CA ASN A 279 2.72 -10.00 33.34
C ASN A 279 2.93 -11.16 32.35
N PRO A 280 4.02 -11.95 32.48
CA PRO A 280 4.29 -13.08 31.59
C PRO A 280 3.20 -14.16 31.56
N THR A 281 2.39 -14.23 32.61
CA THR A 281 1.26 -15.16 32.76
C THR A 281 -0.05 -14.61 32.19
N ASP A 282 -0.11 -13.32 31.85
CA ASP A 282 -1.30 -12.75 31.24
C ASP A 282 -1.52 -13.37 29.87
N THR A 283 -2.78 -13.68 29.60
CA THR A 283 -3.23 -14.17 28.30
C THR A 283 -4.25 -13.23 27.72
N ILE A 284 -4.33 -13.23 26.40
CA ILE A 284 -5.41 -12.59 25.66
C ILE A 284 -6.08 -13.61 24.76
N GLU A 285 -7.40 -13.52 24.64
CA GLU A 285 -8.16 -14.33 23.71
C GLU A 285 -8.10 -13.72 22.31
N LEU A 286 -7.69 -14.50 21.32
CA LEU A 286 -7.76 -14.17 19.90
C LEU A 286 -8.31 -15.40 19.18
N PHE A 287 -9.31 -15.25 18.32
CA PHE A 287 -9.89 -16.37 17.56
C PHE A 287 -10.38 -17.54 18.44
N GLY A 288 -10.84 -17.25 19.67
CA GLY A 288 -11.28 -18.27 20.63
C GLY A 288 -10.15 -19.05 21.31
N GLU A 289 -8.90 -18.66 21.11
CA GLU A 289 -7.73 -19.29 21.73
C GLU A 289 -6.99 -18.29 22.63
N SER A 290 -6.39 -18.79 23.71
CA SER A 290 -5.62 -17.96 24.65
C SER A 290 -4.15 -17.85 24.22
N TYR A 291 -3.70 -16.63 23.98
CA TYR A 291 -2.34 -16.29 23.59
C TYR A 291 -1.58 -15.63 24.74
N THR A 292 -0.39 -16.16 25.03
CA THR A 292 0.57 -15.51 25.94
C THR A 292 1.33 -14.41 25.21
N GLN A 293 1.98 -13.53 25.97
CA GLN A 293 2.92 -12.55 25.41
C GLN A 293 3.99 -13.20 24.51
N SER A 294 4.50 -14.37 24.88
CA SER A 294 5.50 -15.08 24.06
C SER A 294 4.96 -15.39 22.67
N LYS A 295 3.75 -15.94 22.63
CA LYS A 295 3.16 -16.41 21.39
C LYS A 295 2.82 -15.25 20.47
N LEU A 296 2.36 -14.13 21.03
CA LEU A 296 2.13 -12.90 20.26
C LEU A 296 3.44 -12.35 19.65
N PHE A 297 4.55 -12.39 20.38
CA PHE A 297 5.84 -11.99 19.82
C PHE A 297 6.34 -12.95 18.72
N GLU A 298 6.10 -14.26 18.85
CA GLU A 298 6.37 -15.22 17.78
C GLU A 298 5.55 -14.90 16.52
N LEU A 299 4.24 -14.66 16.66
CA LEU A 299 3.37 -14.27 15.54
C LEU A 299 3.81 -12.95 14.89
N ALA A 300 4.28 -11.99 15.70
CA ALA A 300 4.85 -10.75 15.18
C ALA A 300 6.12 -11.01 14.35
N LEU A 301 6.98 -11.94 14.78
CA LEU A 301 8.19 -12.35 14.06
C LEU A 301 7.92 -13.24 12.84
N GLU A 302 6.83 -13.98 12.81
CA GLU A 302 6.45 -14.76 11.62
C GLU A 302 6.03 -13.81 10.48
N ASN A 303 5.44 -12.66 10.82
CA ASN A 303 4.94 -11.65 9.90
C ASN A 303 5.94 -10.49 9.61
N LYS A 304 7.26 -10.78 9.55
CA LYS A 304 8.43 -9.84 9.59
C LYS A 304 8.38 -8.52 8.80
N TYR A 305 7.44 -8.32 7.89
CA TYR A 305 7.43 -7.25 6.90
C TYR A 305 7.46 -5.82 7.47
N THR A 306 7.04 -5.59 8.73
CA THR A 306 6.89 -4.22 9.25
C THR A 306 7.58 -3.93 10.57
N LEU A 307 8.37 -4.86 11.13
CA LEU A 307 9.10 -4.60 12.38
C LEU A 307 10.43 -3.89 12.13
N SER A 308 10.64 -2.77 12.81
CA SER A 308 11.94 -2.10 12.87
C SER A 308 12.98 -2.96 13.60
N LEU A 309 14.27 -2.70 13.33
CA LEU A 309 15.37 -3.36 14.03
C LEU A 309 15.26 -3.24 15.56
N ASN A 310 14.79 -2.09 16.06
CA ASN A 310 14.57 -1.87 17.48
C ASN A 310 13.49 -2.80 18.05
N GLN A 311 12.38 -2.99 17.33
CA GLN A 311 11.32 -3.92 17.73
C GLN A 311 11.81 -5.36 17.69
N LEU A 312 12.53 -5.76 16.65
CA LEU A 312 13.15 -7.10 16.56
C LEU A 312 14.11 -7.37 17.71
N PHE A 313 14.93 -6.37 18.07
CA PHE A 313 15.85 -6.46 19.19
C PHE A 313 15.11 -6.61 20.53
N LYS A 314 14.05 -5.83 20.75
CA LYS A 314 13.20 -5.94 21.94
C LYS A 314 12.56 -7.32 22.07
N ILE A 315 12.05 -7.88 20.97
CA ILE A 315 11.48 -9.23 20.97
C ILE A 315 12.55 -10.26 21.36
N LYS A 316 13.74 -10.21 20.76
CA LYS A 316 14.82 -11.15 21.07
C LYS A 316 15.25 -11.06 22.54
N ILE A 317 15.32 -9.86 23.12
CA ILE A 317 15.57 -9.67 24.55
C ILE A 317 14.49 -10.38 25.39
N ASN A 318 13.21 -10.16 25.08
CA ASN A 318 12.10 -10.80 25.80
C ASN A 318 12.11 -12.33 25.69
N GLN A 319 12.70 -12.90 24.64
CA GLN A 319 12.87 -14.34 24.48
C GLN A 319 14.05 -14.91 25.28
N ILE A 320 15.12 -14.13 25.50
CA ILE A 320 16.32 -14.58 26.23
C ILE A 320 16.10 -14.58 27.75
N PHE A 321 15.33 -13.64 28.28
CA PHE A 321 15.12 -13.46 29.73
C PHE A 321 13.93 -14.27 30.31
N LYS A 322 13.48 -15.33 29.62
CA LYS A 322 12.47 -16.28 30.11
C LYS A 322 13.12 -17.56 30.61
#